data_AF-A0A4U6PAB2-F1
#
_entry.id   AF-A0A4U6PAB2-F1
#
_cell.length_a   1.000
_cell.length_b   1.000
_cell.length_c   1.000
_cell.angle_alpha   90.00
_cell.angle_beta   90.00
_cell.angle_gamma   90.00
#
_symmetry.space_group_name_H-M   'P 1'
#
loop_
_entity.id
_entity.type
_entity.pdbx_description
1 polymer ?
#
loop_
_entity_poly.entity_id
_entity_poly.type
_entity_poly.pdbx_seq_one_letter_code
_entity_poly.pdbx_strand_id
1 'polypeptide(L)'
;MDSKLLARIGAVIFIAIAITMTAIEMSRAPESPRAGPAAVAKKSATDPLLIELRRCQSIGAAGASDPDCLRAWAENRRRFLAPGARADGATPQEN
;
A
#
# COMPACT_ATOMS: atom_id res chain seq x y z
N MET A 1 -5.66 -39.43 17.97
CA MET A 1 -5.07 -38.11 17.67
C MET A 1 -4.24 -37.70 18.87
N ASP A 2 -2.93 -37.50 18.70
CA ASP A 2 -2.05 -37.05 19.78
C ASP A 2 -2.36 -35.61 20.17
N SER A 3 -3.26 -35.45 21.14
CA SER A 3 -3.64 -34.14 21.72
C SER A 3 -2.42 -33.34 22.17
N LYS A 4 -1.37 -34.04 22.63
CA LYS A 4 -0.08 -33.45 23.00
C LYS A 4 0.70 -32.89 21.81
N LEU A 5 0.61 -33.52 20.64
CA LEU A 5 1.21 -33.01 19.41
C LEU A 5 0.45 -31.77 18.92
N LEU A 6 -0.88 -31.80 18.95
CA LEU A 6 -1.72 -30.66 18.58
C LEU A 6 -1.48 -29.45 19.47
N ALA A 7 -1.35 -29.65 20.79
CA ALA A 7 -1.04 -28.57 21.73
C ALA A 7 0.34 -27.94 21.46
N ARG A 8 1.35 -28.75 21.12
CA ARG A 8 2.68 -28.24 20.76
C ARG A 8 2.66 -27.43 19.47
N ILE A 9 1.96 -27.93 18.45
CA ILE A 9 1.83 -27.23 17.17
C ILE A 9 1.13 -25.88 17.39
N GLY A 10 0.02 -25.87 18.15
CA GLY A 10 -0.69 -24.63 18.49
C GLY A 10 0.19 -23.62 19.23
N ALA A 11 0.97 -24.07 20.22
CA ALA A 11 1.88 -23.22 20.97
C ALA A 11 2.99 -22.61 20.07
N VAL A 12 3.57 -23.41 19.18
CA VAL A 12 4.61 -22.94 18.24
C VAL A 12 4.06 -21.89 17.28
N ILE A 13 2.87 -22.12 16.72
CA ILE A 13 2.21 -21.16 15.82
C ILE A 13 1.93 -19.86 16.56
N PHE A 14 1.40 -19.92 17.78
CA PHE A 14 1.12 -18.74 18.58
C PHE A 14 2.38 -17.91 18.88
N ILE A 15 3.47 -18.57 19.27
CA ILE A 15 4.76 -17.92 19.52
C ILE A 15 5.28 -17.25 18.25
N ALA A 16 5.20 -17.92 17.10
CA ALA A 16 5.63 -17.36 15.81
C ALA A 16 4.82 -16.11 15.43
N ILE A 17 3.50 -16.11 15.65
CA ILE A 17 2.63 -14.94 15.41
C ILE A 17 3.01 -13.79 16.35
N ALA A 18 3.20 -14.06 17.65
CA ALA A 18 3.58 -13.06 18.63
C ALA A 18 4.93 -12.39 18.30
N ILE A 19 5.93 -13.18 17.90
CA ILE A 19 7.24 -12.65 17.45
C ILE A 19 7.07 -11.76 16.22
N THR A 20 6.28 -12.21 15.24
CA THR A 20 6.04 -11.45 14.00
C THR A 20 5.36 -10.11 14.28
N MET A 21 4.33 -10.08 15.14
CA MET A 21 3.67 -8.84 15.54
C MET A 21 4.62 -7.89 16.27
N THR A 22 5.45 -8.43 17.18
CA THR A 22 6.43 -7.63 17.93
C THR A 22 7.49 -7.05 17.00
N ALA A 23 7.94 -7.82 16.00
CA ALA A 23 8.89 -7.35 15.00
C ALA A 23 8.31 -6.21 14.14
N ILE A 24 7.02 -6.24 13.80
CA ILE A 24 6.34 -5.16 13.07
C ILE A 24 6.26 -3.89 13.92
N GLU A 25 5.90 -4.01 15.19
CA GLU A 25 5.89 -2.87 16.14
C GLU A 25 7.30 -2.28 16.29
N MET A 26 8.33 -3.11 16.42
CA MET A 26 9.73 -2.63 16.49
C MET A 26 10.24 -2.04 15.17
N SER A 27 9.72 -2.50 14.02
CA SER A 27 10.06 -1.94 12.70
C SER A 27 9.35 -0.63 12.40
N ARG A 28 8.28 -0.30 13.16
CA ARG A 28 7.71 1.05 13.17
C ARG A 28 8.60 1.95 14.01
N ALA A 29 9.63 2.50 13.36
CA ALA A 29 10.30 3.70 13.87
C ALA A 29 9.24 4.76 14.24
N PRO A 30 9.42 5.55 15.31
CA PRO A 30 8.49 6.59 15.70
C PRO A 30 8.18 7.42 14.47
N GLU A 31 6.89 7.55 14.18
CA GLU A 31 6.37 8.25 13.02
C GLU A 31 6.81 9.71 13.06
N SER A 32 8.02 9.98 12.55
CA SER A 32 8.32 11.28 11.97
C SER A 32 7.29 11.43 10.87
N PRO A 33 6.40 12.45 10.92
CA PRO A 33 5.48 12.71 9.84
C PRO A 33 6.34 12.80 8.59
N ARG A 34 6.26 11.79 7.71
CA ARG A 34 6.89 11.88 6.41
C ARG A 34 6.21 13.07 5.75
N ALA A 35 6.85 14.23 5.81
CA ALA A 35 6.59 15.32 4.90
C ALA A 35 6.85 14.73 3.51
N GLY A 36 5.79 14.17 2.90
CA GLY A 36 5.84 13.73 1.52
C GLY A 36 6.29 14.91 0.67
N PRO A 37 6.95 14.67 -0.48
CA PRO A 37 7.44 15.75 -1.32
C PRO A 37 6.26 16.66 -1.67
N ALA A 38 6.26 17.88 -1.13
CA ALA A 38 5.12 18.80 -1.17
C ALA A 38 4.66 19.09 -2.62
N ALA A 39 5.56 18.91 -3.60
CA ALA A 39 5.27 18.99 -5.02
C ALA A 39 4.38 17.83 -5.54
N VAL A 40 4.58 16.60 -5.06
CA VAL A 40 3.72 15.44 -5.38
C VAL A 40 2.35 15.59 -4.72
N ALA A 41 2.32 16.08 -3.48
CA ALA A 41 1.08 16.35 -2.73
C ALA A 41 0.20 17.44 -3.38
N LYS A 42 0.80 18.46 -4.00
CA LYS A 42 0.05 19.51 -4.72
C LYS A 42 -0.53 19.01 -6.04
N LYS A 43 0.21 18.21 -6.82
CA LYS A 43 -0.31 17.61 -8.06
C LYS A 43 -1.38 16.55 -7.77
N SER A 44 -1.27 15.85 -6.63
CA SER A 44 -2.24 14.84 -6.23
C SER A 44 -3.55 15.37 -5.67
N ALA A 45 -3.56 16.59 -5.10
CA ALA A 45 -4.77 17.23 -4.60
C ALA A 45 -5.77 17.58 -5.73
N THR A 46 -5.29 17.79 -6.96
CA THR A 46 -6.11 18.17 -8.12
C THR A 46 -6.39 17.00 -9.06
N ASP A 47 -5.76 15.84 -8.88
CA ASP A 47 -6.04 14.67 -9.74
C ASP A 47 -7.38 14.02 -9.35
N PRO A 48 -8.40 14.06 -10.23
CA PRO A 48 -9.69 13.43 -9.96
C PRO A 48 -9.56 11.93 -9.69
N LEU A 49 -8.53 11.26 -10.26
CA LEU A 49 -8.28 9.85 -9.99
C LEU A 49 -7.91 9.61 -8.52
N LEU A 50 -7.11 10.47 -7.91
CA LEU A 50 -6.67 10.30 -6.53
C LEU A 50 -7.73 10.71 -5.50
N ILE A 51 -8.63 11.61 -5.88
CA ILE A 51 -9.85 11.86 -5.10
C ILE A 51 -10.67 10.58 -5.05
N GLU A 52 -10.85 9.90 -6.18
CA GLU A 52 -11.68 8.69 -6.20
C GLU A 52 -11.03 7.48 -5.55
N LEU A 53 -9.71 7.31 -5.69
CA LEU A 53 -9.00 6.30 -4.92
C LEU A 53 -9.16 6.49 -3.40
N ARG A 54 -9.16 7.73 -2.90
CA ARG A 54 -9.38 8.01 -1.47
C ARG A 54 -10.79 7.67 -1.02
N ARG A 55 -11.80 8.01 -1.83
CA ARG A 55 -13.19 7.61 -1.56
C ARG A 55 -13.30 6.08 -1.47
N CYS A 56 -12.74 5.36 -2.45
CA CYS A 56 -12.74 3.90 -2.49
C CYS A 56 -12.00 3.26 -1.31
N GLN A 57 -10.91 3.87 -0.83
CA GLN A 57 -10.22 3.43 0.38
C GLN A 57 -11.07 3.64 1.64
N SER A 58 -11.81 4.74 1.73
CA SER A 58 -12.63 5.05 2.91
C SER A 58 -13.79 4.08 3.13
N ILE A 59 -14.33 3.49 2.05
CA ILE A 59 -15.40 2.49 2.11
C ILE A 59 -14.88 1.05 2.26
N GLY A 60 -13.57 0.85 2.19
CA GLY A 60 -12.90 -0.42 2.45
C GLY A 60 -13.42 -1.57 1.59
N ALA A 61 -13.82 -2.69 2.23
CA ALA A 61 -14.25 -3.90 1.55
C ALA A 61 -15.46 -3.68 0.62
N ALA A 62 -16.33 -2.71 0.92
CA ALA A 62 -17.45 -2.38 0.05
C ALA A 62 -16.99 -1.89 -1.34
N GLY A 63 -15.82 -1.23 -1.42
CA GLY A 63 -15.23 -0.78 -2.68
C GLY A 63 -14.73 -1.93 -3.58
N ALA A 64 -14.59 -3.15 -3.06
CA ALA A 64 -14.15 -4.30 -3.86
C ALA A 64 -15.22 -4.78 -4.87
N SER A 65 -16.49 -4.46 -4.63
CA SER A 65 -17.61 -4.78 -5.53
C SER A 65 -18.17 -3.57 -6.26
N ASP A 66 -17.64 -2.38 -5.99
CA ASP A 66 -18.06 -1.13 -6.63
C ASP A 66 -17.38 -0.99 -8.01
N PRO A 67 -18.15 -0.86 -9.11
CA PRO A 67 -17.60 -0.79 -10.46
C PRO A 67 -16.75 0.46 -10.69
N ASP A 68 -17.06 1.58 -10.05
CA ASP A 68 -16.28 2.82 -10.15
C ASP A 68 -14.94 2.69 -9.45
N CYS A 69 -14.91 2.05 -8.29
CA CYS A 69 -13.68 1.77 -7.57
C CYS A 69 -12.75 0.80 -8.32
N LEU A 70 -13.31 -0.25 -8.92
CA LEU A 70 -12.54 -1.18 -9.75
C LEU A 70 -11.90 -0.48 -10.95
N ARG A 71 -12.64 0.42 -11.60
CA ARG A 71 -12.13 1.24 -12.72
C ARG A 71 -11.02 2.18 -12.27
N ALA A 72 -11.19 2.87 -11.15
CA ALA A 72 -10.20 3.79 -10.61
C ALA A 72 -8.87 3.07 -10.25
N TRP A 73 -8.93 1.88 -9.64
CA TRP A 73 -7.72 1.10 -9.35
C TRP A 73 -7.03 0.56 -10.60
N ALA A 74 -7.79 0.11 -11.59
CA ALA A 74 -7.23 -0.35 -12.85
C ALA A 74 -6.46 0.79 -13.55
N GLU A 75 -7.03 2.00 -13.58
CA GLU A 75 -6.40 3.18 -14.16
C GLU A 75 -5.14 3.60 -13.37
N ASN A 76 -5.20 3.63 -12.04
CA ASN A 76 -4.01 3.93 -11.22
C ASN A 76 -2.87 2.94 -11.50
N ARG A 77 -3.17 1.64 -11.63
CA ARG A 77 -2.19 0.62 -11.98
C ARG A 77 -1.60 0.83 -13.37
N ARG A 78 -2.43 1.15 -14.38
CA ARG A 78 -1.98 1.45 -15.75
C ARG A 78 -0.99 2.61 -15.76
N ARG A 79 -1.29 3.71 -15.05
CA ARG A 79 -0.40 4.88 -14.94
C ARG A 79 0.93 4.53 -14.27
N PHE A 80 0.89 3.74 -13.19
CA PHE A 80 2.11 3.29 -12.49
C PHE A 80 3.01 2.40 -13.35
N LEU A 81 2.41 1.59 -14.21
CA LEU A 81 3.13 0.63 -15.07
C LEU A 81 3.41 1.18 -16.47
N ALA A 82 3.02 2.41 -16.78
CA ALA A 82 3.19 3.00 -18.11
C ALA A 82 4.69 3.12 -18.48
N PRO A 83 5.12 2.60 -19.65
CA PRO A 83 6.47 2.83 -20.17
C PRO A 83 6.64 4.33 -20.45
N GLY A 84 7.50 5.00 -19.68
CA GLY A 84 7.71 6.45 -19.76
C GLY A 84 7.78 7.15 -18.40
N ALA A 85 7.17 6.59 -17.35
CA ALA A 85 7.22 7.16 -15.99
C ALA A 85 8.65 7.25 -15.38
N ARG A 86 9.63 6.57 -15.98
CA ARG A 86 11.07 6.69 -15.66
C ARG A 86 11.85 7.55 -16.67
N ALA A 87 11.34 7.73 -17.89
CA ALA A 87 12.03 8.43 -18.97
C ALA A 87 12.03 9.96 -18.78
N ASP A 88 11.05 10.49 -18.04
CA ASP A 88 11.00 11.91 -17.65
C ASP A 88 12.18 12.34 -16.74
N GLY A 89 12.96 11.39 -16.20
CA GLY A 89 14.17 11.66 -15.42
C GLY A 89 15.48 11.51 -16.21
N ALA A 90 15.43 11.06 -17.46
CA ALA A 90 16.60 10.77 -18.28
C ALA A 90 16.52 11.49 -19.64
N THR A 91 16.49 12.82 -19.60
CA THR A 91 16.92 13.62 -20.75
C THR A 91 18.37 14.04 -20.51
N PRO A 92 19.36 13.49 -21.22
CA PRO A 92 20.60 14.21 -21.45
C PRO A 92 20.23 15.50 -22.20
N GLN A 93 20.44 16.66 -21.58
CA GLN A 93 20.51 17.91 -22.32
C GLN A 93 21.71 17.80 -23.26
N GLU A 94 21.45 17.64 -24.55
CA GLU A 94 22.43 17.76 -25.61
C GLU A 94 22.59 19.26 -25.93
N ASN A 95 23.85 19.71 -25.96
CA ASN A 95 24.28 21.09 -26.23
C ASN A 95 25.18 21.05 -27.48
#